data_AF-A0A6I6MZI4-F1
#
_entry.id   AF-A0A6I6MZI4-F1
#
_cell.length_a   1.000
_cell.length_b   1.000
_cell.length_c   1.000
_cell.angle_alpha   90.00
_cell.angle_beta   90.00
_cell.angle_gamma   90.00
#
_symmetry.space_group_name_H-M   'P 1'
#
loop_
_entity.id
_entity.type
_entity.pdbx_description
1 polymer ?
#
loop_
_entity_poly.entity_id
_entity_poly.type
_entity_poly.pdbx_seq_one_letter_code
_entity_poly.pdbx_strand_id
1 'polypeptide(L)'
;MNYLDALKQIHAAVRPDFYVEIGCLAGASLELADCPRLGIDPEPKITGALTQPTRLYRQTSDAFFARSDVDAIFGQKPDLAFIDGMHLAEFALRDFINLETHAAPHSLIVIDDVAPGDILWAERERQSQAWTGDVYRMIPILREYRPDLEIAVFDATILDFDKGIAVIGNLDPGNIVLRDAYAEIEERIKTGQWTAETTDGIRELLKVAPAEALAPYVAAHVAAHPSPRRTGPLLRYLELIKCSILNEIYLEDEFRLLYLRECLEGKAKYDPATYLDLRAAYPQRYAAFEAARNEGLLFERSLSNLGFAQSMMGRKRMENLHDCLEQIRKNDIPGDVIECGVWRGGGCIFMAAYLQAHGMTSRKVLVADSFRGLPVSSRPEDSNLDLSRGKAPELAISRAIVERNFNAYGLLSGNVVFIEGWFRDTLASAPCDQLALLRLDGDFYESTMDALTALYDRVAPGGAVIIDDYYAVPACANAVKDFFAARGEAIPEAIRIDWTGISFTKPDKE
;
A
#
# COMPACT_ATOMS: atom_id res chain seq x y z
N MET A 1 32.67 1.31 -14.45
CA MET A 1 31.29 1.24 -14.99
C MET A 1 30.79 2.66 -15.24
N ASN A 2 30.07 2.92 -16.34
CA ASN A 2 29.48 4.25 -16.57
C ASN A 2 28.34 4.50 -15.57
N TYR A 3 28.20 5.72 -15.04
CA TYR A 3 27.16 6.05 -14.06
C TYR A 3 25.73 5.82 -14.57
N LEU A 4 25.46 6.03 -15.87
CA LEU A 4 24.17 5.71 -16.46
C LEU A 4 23.90 4.20 -16.45
N ASP A 5 24.93 3.36 -16.59
CA ASP A 5 24.78 1.91 -16.50
C ASP A 5 24.57 1.47 -15.05
N ALA A 6 25.18 2.16 -14.08
CA ALA A 6 24.89 1.98 -12.65
C ALA A 6 23.42 2.30 -12.35
N LEU A 7 22.92 3.46 -12.80
CA LEU A 7 21.52 3.85 -12.65
C LEU A 7 20.58 2.87 -13.34
N LYS A 8 20.88 2.40 -14.56
CA LYS A 8 20.10 1.35 -15.23
C LYS A 8 19.99 0.08 -14.40
N GLN A 9 21.08 -0.37 -13.77
CA GLN A 9 21.04 -1.55 -12.90
C GLN A 9 20.15 -1.32 -11.67
N ILE A 10 20.24 -0.14 -11.06
CA ILE A 10 19.39 0.26 -9.93
C ILE A 10 17.91 0.28 -10.36
N HIS A 11 17.57 0.93 -11.48
CA HIS A 11 16.22 0.94 -12.04
C HIS A 11 15.70 -0.47 -12.33
N ALA A 12 16.53 -1.36 -12.87
CA ALA A 12 16.14 -2.74 -13.18
C ALA A 12 15.88 -3.59 -11.92
N ALA A 13 16.62 -3.34 -10.83
CA ALA A 13 16.44 -4.05 -9.56
C ALA A 13 15.24 -3.50 -8.78
N VAL A 14 15.19 -2.18 -8.57
CA VAL A 14 14.12 -1.50 -7.83
C VAL A 14 12.81 -1.63 -8.58
N ARG A 15 12.81 -1.37 -9.90
CA ARG A 15 11.61 -1.21 -10.75
C ARG A 15 10.63 -0.21 -10.12
N PRO A 16 11.04 1.07 -9.99
CA PRO A 16 10.27 2.08 -9.26
C PRO A 16 8.92 2.35 -9.94
N ASP A 17 7.86 2.54 -9.15
CA ASP A 17 6.56 3.03 -9.63
C ASP A 17 6.55 4.57 -9.72
N PHE A 18 7.43 5.25 -8.98
CA PHE A 18 7.68 6.69 -9.08
C PHE A 18 9.16 7.04 -8.90
N TYR A 19 9.66 7.90 -9.79
CA TYR A 19 11.06 8.35 -9.78
C TYR A 19 11.17 9.88 -9.65
N VAL A 20 12.07 10.36 -8.79
CA VAL A 20 12.35 11.80 -8.60
C VAL A 20 13.82 12.08 -8.82
N GLU A 21 14.13 13.14 -9.58
CA GLU A 21 15.49 13.56 -9.88
C GLU A 21 15.69 15.03 -9.56
N ILE A 22 16.79 15.34 -8.86
CA ILE A 22 17.26 16.71 -8.61
C ILE A 22 18.53 16.92 -9.43
N GLY A 23 18.53 17.94 -10.29
CA GLY A 23 19.61 18.19 -11.26
C GLY A 23 19.45 17.29 -12.48
N CYS A 24 18.63 17.71 -13.44
CA CYS A 24 18.29 16.90 -14.61
C CYS A 24 19.23 17.16 -15.80
N LEU A 25 19.80 18.37 -15.89
CA LEU A 25 20.67 18.81 -16.98
C LEU A 25 20.11 18.44 -18.37
N ALA A 26 20.71 17.48 -19.06
CA ALA A 26 20.31 17.05 -20.41
C ALA A 26 19.18 16.00 -20.43
N GLY A 27 18.84 15.43 -19.27
CA GLY A 27 17.77 14.43 -19.09
C GLY A 27 18.20 12.98 -19.29
N ALA A 28 19.49 12.66 -19.40
CA ALA A 28 19.98 11.32 -19.72
C ALA A 28 19.71 10.29 -18.62
N SER A 29 19.90 10.68 -17.35
CA SER A 29 19.51 9.91 -16.15
C SER A 29 17.99 9.79 -16.06
N LEU A 30 17.28 10.91 -16.24
CA LEU A 30 15.84 10.98 -16.19
C LEU A 30 15.18 10.03 -17.20
N GLU A 31 15.74 9.89 -18.40
CA GLU A 31 15.27 9.02 -19.49
C GLU A 31 15.23 7.53 -19.09
N LEU A 32 16.10 7.09 -18.16
CA LEU A 32 16.22 5.69 -17.73
C LEU A 32 14.98 5.17 -16.99
N ALA A 33 14.19 6.07 -16.39
CA ALA A 33 12.98 5.69 -15.67
C ALA A 33 11.88 5.20 -16.64
N ASP A 34 11.41 3.96 -16.44
CA ASP A 34 10.27 3.38 -17.16
C ASP A 34 8.92 3.60 -16.42
N CYS A 35 8.86 4.63 -15.58
CA CYS A 35 7.71 4.95 -14.74
C CYS A 35 7.43 6.48 -14.75
N PRO A 36 6.29 6.93 -14.18
CA PRO A 36 6.07 8.34 -13.94
C PRO A 36 7.24 8.97 -13.18
N ARG A 37 7.68 10.14 -13.64
CA ARG A 37 8.88 10.80 -13.13
C ARG A 37 8.72 12.29 -12.94
N LEU A 38 9.50 12.83 -12.00
CA LEU A 38 9.53 14.25 -11.69
C LEU A 38 10.97 14.74 -11.61
N GLY A 39 11.30 15.78 -12.39
CA GLY A 39 12.60 16.42 -12.39
C GLY A 39 12.54 17.83 -11.78
N ILE A 40 13.53 18.17 -10.95
CA ILE A 40 13.68 19.47 -10.30
C ILE A 40 15.04 20.05 -10.69
N ASP A 41 15.03 21.15 -11.44
CA ASP A 41 16.25 21.76 -11.97
C ASP A 41 15.98 23.24 -12.28
N PRO A 42 16.84 24.20 -11.89
CA PRO A 42 16.64 25.61 -12.22
C PRO A 42 16.75 25.93 -13.71
N GLU A 43 17.56 25.17 -14.48
CA GLU A 43 17.82 25.39 -15.90
C GLU A 43 17.91 24.07 -16.69
N PRO A 44 16.83 23.25 -16.75
CA PRO A 44 16.88 21.96 -17.43
C PRO A 44 17.02 22.14 -18.93
N LYS A 45 17.98 21.43 -19.53
CA LYS A 45 18.34 21.42 -20.95
C LYS A 45 18.00 20.08 -21.58
N ILE A 46 16.78 19.60 -21.33
CA ILE A 46 16.33 18.28 -21.81
C ILE A 46 16.48 18.18 -23.32
N THR A 47 17.29 17.23 -23.76
CA THR A 47 17.55 16.96 -25.18
C THR A 47 17.02 15.59 -25.63
N GLY A 48 16.88 14.65 -24.69
CA GLY A 48 16.34 13.31 -24.93
C GLY A 48 14.82 13.26 -25.05
N ALA A 49 14.31 12.17 -25.64
CA ALA A 49 12.87 11.95 -25.77
C ALA A 49 12.33 11.30 -24.48
N LEU A 50 11.72 12.10 -23.60
CA LEU A 50 11.09 11.59 -22.39
C LEU A 50 9.78 10.86 -22.73
N THR A 51 9.86 9.53 -22.82
CA THR A 51 8.75 8.64 -23.22
C THR A 51 7.67 8.42 -22.16
N GLN A 52 8.05 8.44 -20.88
CA GLN A 52 7.14 8.27 -19.74
C GLN A 52 6.54 9.60 -19.26
N PRO A 53 5.38 9.59 -18.57
CA PRO A 53 4.78 10.78 -17.97
C PRO A 53 5.79 11.53 -17.09
N THR A 54 6.18 12.74 -17.52
CA THR A 54 7.25 13.50 -16.89
C THR A 54 6.78 14.89 -16.50
N ARG A 55 7.04 15.28 -15.25
CA ARG A 55 6.83 16.65 -14.76
C ARG A 55 8.18 17.30 -14.49
N LEU A 56 8.39 18.50 -15.00
CA LEU A 56 9.64 19.25 -14.82
C LEU A 56 9.37 20.56 -14.10
N TYR A 57 10.08 20.79 -13.01
CA TYR A 57 10.00 22.01 -12.21
C TYR A 57 11.25 22.85 -12.42
N ARG A 58 11.09 23.98 -13.11
CA ARG A 58 12.16 24.93 -13.44
C ARG A 58 12.49 25.86 -12.27
N GLN A 59 13.07 25.30 -11.21
CA GLN A 59 13.41 26.00 -9.98
C GLN A 59 14.46 25.21 -9.18
N THR A 60 15.03 25.83 -8.15
CA THR A 60 15.93 25.12 -7.22
C THR A 60 15.17 24.08 -6.39
N SER A 61 15.88 23.06 -5.90
CA SER A 61 15.31 22.07 -4.96
C SER A 61 14.81 22.74 -3.68
N ASP A 62 15.55 23.69 -3.11
CA ASP A 62 15.10 24.49 -1.95
C ASP A 62 13.74 25.15 -2.20
N ALA A 63 13.55 25.78 -3.37
CA ALA A 63 12.27 26.41 -3.73
C ALA A 63 11.15 25.38 -3.94
N PHE A 64 11.48 24.19 -4.44
CA PHE A 64 10.52 23.10 -4.61
C PHE A 64 10.04 22.54 -3.27
N PHE A 65 10.96 22.23 -2.36
CA PHE A 65 10.64 21.62 -1.07
C PHE A 65 10.13 22.61 -0.02
N ALA A 66 10.28 23.93 -0.24
CA ALA A 66 9.65 24.96 0.60
C ALA A 66 8.10 24.98 0.50
N ARG A 67 7.51 24.20 -0.41
CA ARG A 67 6.07 24.15 -0.64
C ARG A 67 5.37 23.24 0.38
N SER A 68 4.13 23.57 0.74
CA SER A 68 3.30 22.72 1.62
C SER A 68 2.58 21.58 0.90
N ASP A 69 2.58 21.56 -0.44
CA ASP A 69 1.83 20.63 -1.28
C ASP A 69 2.72 19.59 -1.98
N VAL A 70 3.97 19.38 -1.53
CA VAL A 70 4.93 18.45 -2.16
C VAL A 70 4.37 17.02 -2.27
N ASP A 71 3.75 16.49 -1.22
CA ASP A 71 3.15 15.14 -1.26
C ASP A 71 1.99 15.06 -2.27
N ALA A 72 1.20 16.13 -2.40
CA ALA A 72 0.11 16.19 -3.38
C ALA A 72 0.66 16.31 -4.81
N ILE A 73 1.76 17.05 -4.99
CA ILE A 73 2.49 17.12 -6.26
C ILE A 73 3.03 15.73 -6.59
N PHE A 74 3.70 15.05 -5.68
CA PHE A 74 4.22 13.71 -5.93
C PHE A 74 3.09 12.73 -6.29
N GLY A 75 1.98 12.75 -5.54
CA GLY A 75 0.82 11.89 -5.74
C GLY A 75 1.02 10.45 -5.24
N GLN A 76 2.27 10.02 -5.09
CA GLN A 76 2.71 8.82 -4.40
C GLN A 76 4.15 9.02 -3.90
N LYS A 77 4.60 8.20 -2.94
CA LYS A 77 5.98 8.27 -2.42
C LYS A 77 6.97 7.75 -3.50
N PRO A 78 8.12 8.41 -3.74
CA PRO A 78 9.13 7.92 -4.68
C PRO A 78 9.74 6.63 -4.17
N ASP A 79 9.87 5.62 -5.05
CA ASP A 79 10.59 4.38 -4.74
C ASP A 79 12.09 4.51 -4.99
N LEU A 80 12.45 5.43 -5.88
CA LEU A 80 13.84 5.75 -6.24
C LEU A 80 13.96 7.26 -6.44
N ALA A 81 14.99 7.85 -5.84
CA ALA A 81 15.36 9.22 -6.10
C ALA A 81 16.84 9.35 -6.45
N PHE A 82 17.19 10.37 -7.23
CA PHE A 82 18.55 10.67 -7.66
C PHE A 82 18.90 12.14 -7.41
N ILE A 83 20.05 12.38 -6.79
CA ILE A 83 20.57 13.71 -6.46
C ILE A 83 21.86 13.95 -7.24
N ASP A 84 21.79 14.85 -8.22
CA ASP A 84 22.88 15.33 -9.09
C ASP A 84 22.78 16.86 -9.24
N GLY A 85 22.51 17.54 -8.12
CA GLY A 85 22.17 18.95 -8.04
C GLY A 85 23.39 19.89 -7.89
N MET A 86 23.45 20.62 -6.77
CA MET A 86 24.61 21.46 -6.46
C MET A 86 25.71 20.62 -5.81
N HIS A 87 26.95 20.75 -6.30
CA HIS A 87 28.08 19.89 -5.91
C HIS A 87 28.72 20.31 -4.59
N LEU A 88 27.92 20.77 -3.63
CA LEU A 88 28.38 21.20 -2.31
C LEU A 88 27.66 20.37 -1.24
N ALA A 89 28.41 19.87 -0.26
CA ALA A 89 27.94 18.92 0.73
C ALA A 89 26.67 19.37 1.46
N GLU A 90 26.57 20.66 1.82
CA GLU A 90 25.42 21.19 2.54
C GLU A 90 24.13 21.21 1.68
N PHE A 91 24.25 21.39 0.36
CA PHE A 91 23.11 21.35 -0.54
C PHE A 91 22.65 19.92 -0.80
N ALA A 92 23.59 19.01 -1.09
CA ALA A 92 23.27 17.59 -1.24
C ALA A 92 22.61 17.02 0.03
N LEU A 93 23.10 17.42 1.22
CA LEU A 93 22.51 17.03 2.49
C LEU A 93 21.06 17.55 2.65
N ARG A 94 20.78 18.81 2.30
CA ARG A 94 19.40 19.33 2.30
C ARG A 94 18.50 18.56 1.34
N ASP A 95 18.99 18.26 0.14
CA ASP A 95 18.24 17.52 -0.85
C ASP A 95 17.86 16.12 -0.34
N PHE A 96 18.79 15.43 0.33
CA PHE A 96 18.49 14.15 0.99
C PHE A 96 17.47 14.28 2.12
N ILE A 97 17.63 15.25 3.03
CA ILE A 97 16.69 15.48 4.14
C ILE A 97 15.26 15.70 3.60
N ASN A 98 15.16 16.53 2.55
CA ASN A 98 13.89 16.84 1.92
C ASN A 98 13.29 15.61 1.22
N LEU A 99 14.08 14.86 0.46
CA LEU A 99 13.61 13.65 -0.22
C LEU A 99 13.20 12.55 0.77
N GLU A 100 13.97 12.30 1.83
CA GLU A 100 13.66 11.28 2.85
C GLU A 100 12.30 11.56 3.49
N THR A 101 12.00 12.81 3.84
CA THR A 101 10.70 13.24 4.40
C THR A 101 9.51 12.84 3.50
N HIS A 102 9.73 12.79 2.19
CA HIS A 102 8.72 12.48 1.20
C HIS A 102 8.85 11.08 0.59
N ALA A 103 9.82 10.27 1.02
CA ALA A 103 10.05 8.90 0.55
C ALA A 103 9.22 7.87 1.33
N ALA A 104 9.24 6.62 0.88
CA ALA A 104 8.80 5.47 1.67
C ALA A 104 10.01 4.79 2.34
N PRO A 105 9.83 4.01 3.43
CA PRO A 105 10.95 3.33 4.10
C PRO A 105 11.74 2.36 3.20
N HIS A 106 11.08 1.80 2.17
CA HIS A 106 11.69 0.88 1.20
C HIS A 106 12.43 1.57 0.05
N SER A 107 12.44 2.91 0.02
CA SER A 107 12.98 3.65 -1.13
C SER A 107 14.49 3.70 -1.10
N LEU A 108 15.09 3.88 -2.27
CA LEU A 108 16.51 4.18 -2.41
C LEU A 108 16.72 5.63 -2.84
N ILE A 109 17.68 6.31 -2.19
CA ILE A 109 18.18 7.61 -2.64
C ILE A 109 19.62 7.40 -3.14
N VAL A 110 19.85 7.82 -4.37
CA VAL A 110 21.14 7.70 -5.05
C VAL A 110 21.77 9.08 -5.14
N ILE A 111 23.04 9.20 -4.78
CA ILE A 111 23.80 10.46 -4.79
C ILE A 111 24.95 10.34 -5.77
N ASP A 112 25.08 11.29 -6.68
CA ASP A 112 26.19 11.36 -7.63
C ASP A 112 27.42 12.06 -7.04
N ASP A 113 28.55 11.98 -7.75
CA ASP A 113 29.75 12.81 -7.48
C ASP A 113 30.38 12.63 -6.09
N VAL A 114 30.25 11.44 -5.51
CA VAL A 114 30.75 11.17 -4.14
C VAL A 114 32.20 10.72 -4.05
N ALA A 115 32.84 10.24 -5.12
CA ALA A 115 34.21 9.70 -5.11
C ALA A 115 35.04 10.23 -6.31
N PRO A 116 35.63 11.44 -6.20
CA PRO A 116 36.40 12.04 -7.28
C PRO A 116 37.70 11.30 -7.60
N GLY A 117 38.04 11.23 -8.89
CA GLY A 117 39.30 10.68 -9.41
C GLY A 117 40.50 11.62 -9.28
N ASP A 118 40.26 12.92 -9.06
CA ASP A 118 41.29 13.93 -8.79
C ASP A 118 40.83 14.81 -7.62
N ILE A 119 41.75 15.10 -6.69
CA ILE A 119 41.44 15.90 -5.51
C ILE A 119 40.99 17.33 -5.88
N LEU A 120 41.48 17.87 -7.00
CA LEU A 120 41.07 19.19 -7.51
C LEU A 120 39.60 19.23 -7.91
N TRP A 121 38.96 18.09 -8.20
CA TRP A 121 37.52 18.04 -8.50
C TRP A 121 36.68 18.18 -7.24
N ALA A 122 37.27 17.90 -6.07
CA ALA A 122 36.62 17.96 -4.77
C ALA A 122 36.61 19.36 -4.15
N GLU A 123 37.23 20.33 -4.81
CA GLU A 123 37.29 21.72 -4.36
C GLU A 123 35.90 22.37 -4.38
N ARG A 124 35.61 23.19 -3.36
CA ARG A 124 34.32 23.88 -3.24
C ARG A 124 34.08 24.91 -4.35
N GLU A 125 35.16 25.47 -4.91
CA GLU A 125 35.11 26.27 -6.12
C GLU A 125 35.61 25.45 -7.30
N ARG A 126 34.91 25.52 -8.43
CA ARG A 126 35.29 24.78 -9.62
C ARG A 126 36.62 25.29 -10.19
N GLN A 127 37.67 24.47 -10.08
CA GLN A 127 39.00 24.78 -10.60
C GLN A 127 39.37 23.97 -11.87
N SER A 128 38.48 23.07 -12.33
CA SER A 128 38.76 22.14 -13.43
C SER A 128 37.55 21.94 -14.35
N GLN A 129 37.76 21.26 -15.49
CA GLN A 129 36.66 20.86 -16.38
C GLN A 129 35.73 19.84 -15.73
N ALA A 130 36.26 18.87 -14.98
CA ALA A 130 35.47 17.99 -14.12
C ALA A 130 35.34 18.61 -12.73
N TRP A 131 34.20 18.40 -12.06
CA TRP A 131 33.94 18.97 -10.76
C TRP A 131 32.87 18.14 -10.05
N THR A 132 33.23 17.51 -8.94
CA THR A 132 32.32 16.78 -8.04
C THR A 132 32.01 17.59 -6.78
N GLY A 133 32.79 18.65 -6.56
CA GLY A 133 32.87 19.41 -5.31
C GLY A 133 33.01 18.51 -4.08
N ASP A 134 32.57 19.01 -2.93
CA ASP A 134 32.82 18.33 -1.65
C ASP A 134 31.67 17.41 -1.21
N VAL A 135 30.82 16.96 -2.14
CA VAL A 135 29.65 16.09 -1.89
C VAL A 135 30.03 14.83 -1.09
N TYR A 136 31.24 14.29 -1.29
CA TYR A 136 31.75 13.14 -0.54
C TYR A 136 31.64 13.29 0.99
N ARG A 137 31.72 14.53 1.52
CA ARG A 137 31.63 14.82 2.96
C ARG A 137 30.27 14.46 3.54
N MET A 138 29.23 14.39 2.73
CA MET A 138 27.90 13.97 3.14
C MET A 138 27.88 12.55 3.71
N ILE A 139 28.67 11.63 3.16
CA ILE A 139 28.65 10.22 3.57
C ILE A 139 29.11 10.01 5.02
N PRO A 140 30.26 10.55 5.49
CA PRO A 140 30.62 10.46 6.89
C PRO A 140 29.67 11.23 7.80
N ILE A 141 29.06 12.34 7.34
CA ILE A 141 27.99 13.02 8.09
C ILE A 141 26.81 12.08 8.33
N LEU A 142 26.29 11.45 7.27
CA LEU A 142 25.17 10.52 7.38
C LEU A 142 25.50 9.34 8.31
N ARG A 143 26.72 8.79 8.22
CA ARG A 143 27.17 7.71 9.12
C ARG A 143 27.28 8.13 10.58
N GLU A 144 27.61 9.40 10.85
CA GLU A 144 27.72 9.95 12.20
C GLU A 144 26.33 10.21 12.82
N TYR A 145 25.43 10.86 12.08
CA TYR A 145 24.13 11.31 12.60
C TYR A 145 23.00 10.29 12.39
N ARG A 146 23.14 9.40 11.42
CA ARG A 146 22.14 8.39 11.03
C ARG A 146 22.80 7.02 10.83
N PRO A 147 23.34 6.44 11.92
CA PRO A 147 23.99 5.12 11.86
C PRO A 147 23.01 3.98 11.52
N ASP A 148 21.70 4.26 11.52
CA ASP A 148 20.63 3.37 11.07
C ASP A 148 20.54 3.24 9.54
N LEU A 149 21.04 4.20 8.77
CA LEU A 149 20.97 4.16 7.30
C LEU A 149 21.88 3.07 6.73
N GLU A 150 21.39 2.40 5.69
CA GLU A 150 22.21 1.51 4.87
C GLU A 150 22.90 2.35 3.79
N ILE A 151 24.23 2.50 3.87
CA ILE A 151 25.00 3.36 2.96
C ILE A 151 26.15 2.60 2.32
N ALA A 152 26.13 2.49 0.99
CA ALA A 152 27.25 1.95 0.20
C ALA A 152 27.66 2.91 -0.91
N VAL A 153 28.96 2.96 -1.21
CA VAL A 153 29.55 3.80 -2.25
C VAL A 153 30.25 2.89 -3.26
N PHE A 154 30.03 3.13 -4.55
CA PHE A 154 30.54 2.29 -5.63
C PHE A 154 31.31 3.10 -6.67
N ASP A 155 32.28 2.45 -7.32
CA ASP A 155 32.98 3.03 -8.47
C ASP A 155 32.03 3.27 -9.66
N ALA A 156 32.01 4.51 -10.13
CA ALA A 156 31.25 4.96 -11.29
C ALA A 156 32.05 6.02 -12.06
N THR A 157 31.82 6.08 -13.37
CA THR A 157 32.58 6.93 -14.30
C THR A 157 31.67 7.74 -15.22
N ILE A 158 32.16 8.88 -15.69
CA ILE A 158 31.59 9.64 -16.81
C ILE A 158 32.70 10.05 -17.76
N LEU A 159 32.62 9.67 -19.05
CA LEU A 159 33.63 10.01 -20.07
C LEU A 159 35.09 9.81 -19.57
N ASP A 160 35.36 8.66 -18.96
CA ASP A 160 36.64 8.24 -18.36
C ASP A 160 37.07 8.98 -17.08
N PHE A 161 36.22 9.83 -16.49
CA PHE A 161 36.44 10.44 -15.18
C PHE A 161 35.79 9.62 -14.06
N ASP A 162 36.55 9.26 -13.03
CA ASP A 162 36.04 8.60 -11.83
C ASP A 162 35.29 9.58 -10.94
N LYS A 163 34.02 9.28 -10.63
CA LYS A 163 33.19 10.16 -9.79
C LYS A 163 32.44 9.44 -8.67
N GLY A 164 32.27 8.13 -8.78
CA GLY A 164 31.56 7.31 -7.81
C GLY A 164 30.06 7.63 -7.66
N ILE A 165 29.33 6.70 -7.04
CA ILE A 165 27.91 6.88 -6.72
C ILE A 165 27.62 6.29 -5.34
N ALA A 166 26.80 6.96 -4.53
CA ALA A 166 26.32 6.42 -3.27
C ALA A 166 24.88 5.92 -3.42
N VAL A 167 24.58 4.80 -2.78
CA VAL A 167 23.21 4.25 -2.67
C VAL A 167 22.87 4.20 -1.19
N ILE A 168 21.77 4.87 -0.83
CA ILE A 168 21.31 5.02 0.56
C ILE A 168 19.91 4.40 0.67
N GLY A 169 19.71 3.52 1.66
CA GLY A 169 18.45 2.86 1.97
C GLY A 169 18.17 2.79 3.47
N ASN A 170 17.12 2.05 3.84
CA ASN A 170 16.57 1.98 5.21
C ASN A 170 16.15 3.37 5.71
N LEU A 171 15.37 4.06 4.89
CA LEU A 171 14.95 5.44 5.13
C LEU A 171 13.90 5.50 6.24
N ASP A 172 13.90 6.59 7.00
CA ASP A 172 12.85 6.89 7.97
C ASP A 172 12.30 8.30 7.70
N PRO A 173 11.16 8.41 6.98
CA PRO A 173 10.55 9.70 6.67
C PRO A 173 10.12 10.50 7.91
N GLY A 174 10.00 9.85 9.07
CA GLY A 174 9.69 10.49 10.34
C GLY A 174 10.93 10.99 11.09
N ASN A 175 12.14 10.67 10.62
CA ASN A 175 13.38 11.02 11.29
C ASN A 175 13.74 12.49 11.06
N ILE A 176 14.01 13.19 12.16
CA ILE A 176 14.27 14.64 12.14
C ILE A 176 15.70 14.99 12.56
N VAL A 177 16.54 13.99 12.88
CA VAL A 177 17.87 14.20 13.48
C VAL A 177 18.76 15.10 12.60
N LEU A 178 18.84 14.80 11.30
CA LEU A 178 19.65 15.59 10.37
C LEU A 178 19.09 17.01 10.19
N ARG A 179 17.76 17.16 10.18
CA ARG A 179 17.10 18.46 10.05
C ARG A 179 17.37 19.35 11.26
N ASP A 180 17.26 18.79 12.46
CA ASP A 180 17.48 19.53 13.71
C ASP A 180 18.96 19.87 13.89
N ALA A 181 19.87 19.01 13.44
CA ALA A 181 21.32 19.24 13.48
C ALA A 181 21.87 20.04 12.28
N TYR A 182 21.05 20.39 11.29
CA TYR A 182 21.53 20.92 10.01
C TYR A 182 22.42 22.17 10.15
N ALA A 183 22.03 23.12 11.01
CA ALA A 183 22.80 24.35 11.22
C ALA A 183 24.17 24.09 11.85
N GLU A 184 24.28 23.10 12.74
CA GLU A 184 25.55 22.68 13.32
C GLU A 184 26.43 21.99 12.27
N ILE A 185 25.84 21.06 11.50
CA ILE A 185 26.53 20.33 10.44
C ILE A 185 27.09 21.32 9.40
N GLU A 186 26.29 22.30 8.97
CA GLU A 186 26.72 23.30 7.99
C GLU A 186 27.93 24.09 8.48
N GLU A 187 27.99 24.43 9.78
CA GLU A 187 29.17 25.11 10.33
C GLU A 187 30.38 24.20 10.49
N ARG A 188 30.16 22.92 10.82
CA ARG A 188 31.22 21.90 10.84
C ARG A 188 31.82 21.69 9.44
N ILE A 189 31.01 21.72 8.37
CA ILE A 189 31.47 21.68 6.98
C ILE A 189 32.35 22.90 6.66
N LYS A 190 31.89 24.11 7.00
CA LYS A 190 32.61 25.38 6.76
C LYS A 190 33.94 25.45 7.50
N THR A 191 34.02 24.88 8.68
CA THR A 191 35.27 24.77 9.47
C THR A 191 36.19 23.64 9.01
N GLY A 192 35.84 22.91 7.96
CA GLY A 192 36.69 21.93 7.30
C GLY A 192 36.57 20.50 7.83
N GLN A 193 35.56 20.19 8.64
CA GLN A 193 35.36 18.80 9.06
C GLN A 193 35.05 17.86 7.89
N TRP A 194 35.38 16.58 8.10
CA TRP A 194 35.24 15.49 7.13
C TRP A 194 36.02 15.68 5.83
N THR A 195 36.97 16.62 5.79
CA THR A 195 37.86 16.83 4.65
C THR A 195 38.94 15.76 4.60
N ALA A 196 39.22 15.25 3.41
CA ALA A 196 40.41 14.46 3.11
C ALA A 196 41.32 15.23 2.14
N GLU A 197 42.64 15.10 2.32
CA GLU A 197 43.65 15.81 1.53
C GLU A 197 44.02 15.10 0.21
N THR A 198 43.58 13.85 0.04
CA THR A 198 43.91 13.01 -1.13
C THR A 198 42.69 12.21 -1.58
N THR A 199 42.67 11.83 -2.85
CA THR A 199 41.63 10.95 -3.42
C THR A 199 41.60 9.60 -2.71
N ASP A 200 42.76 8.99 -2.42
CA ASP A 200 42.85 7.75 -1.65
C ASP A 200 42.23 7.91 -0.26
N GLY A 201 42.47 9.04 0.41
CA GLY A 201 41.86 9.36 1.70
C GLY A 201 40.35 9.48 1.63
N ILE A 202 39.81 10.09 0.57
CA ILE A 202 38.35 10.11 0.31
C ILE A 202 37.85 8.68 0.12
N ARG A 203 38.51 7.88 -0.73
CA ARG A 203 38.06 6.51 -1.03
C ARG A 203 38.06 5.62 0.22
N GLU A 204 39.04 5.76 1.10
CA GLU A 204 39.10 5.06 2.39
C GLU A 204 37.97 5.51 3.33
N LEU A 205 37.76 6.82 3.46
CA LEU A 205 36.69 7.42 4.28
C LEU A 205 35.30 6.92 3.85
N LEU A 206 35.08 6.78 2.55
CA LEU A 206 33.82 6.33 1.97
C LEU A 206 33.67 4.80 1.97
N LYS A 207 34.76 4.05 2.08
CA LYS A 207 34.81 2.59 1.85
C LYS A 207 34.27 2.23 0.46
N VAL A 208 34.83 2.87 -0.58
CA VAL A 208 34.38 2.68 -1.96
C VAL A 208 34.54 1.22 -2.38
N ALA A 209 33.45 0.62 -2.86
CA ALA A 209 33.38 -0.73 -3.37
C ALA A 209 33.52 -0.75 -4.91
N PRO A 210 34.00 -1.87 -5.48
CA PRO A 210 34.08 -2.01 -6.93
C PRO A 210 32.68 -2.02 -7.56
N ALA A 211 32.58 -1.59 -8.83
CA ALA A 211 31.32 -1.44 -9.56
C ALA A 211 30.46 -2.72 -9.59
N GLU A 212 31.08 -3.89 -9.63
CA GLU A 212 30.42 -5.20 -9.71
C GLU A 212 29.62 -5.54 -8.44
N ALA A 213 29.92 -4.89 -7.31
CA ALA A 213 29.21 -5.08 -6.05
C ALA A 213 27.86 -4.34 -6.00
N LEU A 214 27.60 -3.41 -6.92
CA LEU A 214 26.38 -2.59 -6.94
C LEU A 214 25.12 -3.46 -7.09
N ALA A 215 25.04 -4.28 -8.13
CA ALA A 215 23.84 -5.06 -8.41
C ALA A 215 23.49 -6.05 -7.26
N PRO A 216 24.43 -6.82 -6.69
CA PRO A 216 24.16 -7.64 -5.52
C PRO A 216 23.67 -6.83 -4.31
N TYR A 217 24.26 -5.66 -4.05
CA TYR A 217 23.88 -4.80 -2.94
C TYR A 217 22.43 -4.30 -3.07
N VAL A 218 22.08 -3.74 -4.24
CA VAL A 218 20.72 -3.24 -4.51
C VAL A 218 19.70 -4.39 -4.46
N ALA A 219 20.04 -5.56 -5.00
CA ALA A 219 19.16 -6.73 -4.94
C ALA A 219 18.91 -7.20 -3.50
N ALA A 220 19.93 -7.20 -2.65
CA ALA A 220 19.80 -7.53 -1.23
C ALA A 220 18.91 -6.51 -0.50
N HIS A 221 19.11 -5.21 -0.77
CA HIS A 221 18.27 -4.17 -0.19
C HIS A 221 16.79 -4.34 -0.59
N VAL A 222 16.50 -4.52 -1.88
CA VAL A 222 15.13 -4.72 -2.38
C VAL A 222 14.48 -5.98 -1.80
N ALA A 223 15.26 -7.02 -1.53
CA ALA A 223 14.77 -8.24 -0.89
C ALA A 223 14.45 -8.04 0.60
N ALA A 224 15.27 -7.26 1.32
CA ALA A 224 15.06 -6.93 2.73
C ALA A 224 13.96 -5.90 2.95
N HIS A 225 13.76 -4.99 1.99
CA HIS A 225 12.79 -3.90 2.02
C HIS A 225 11.86 -3.98 0.81
N PRO A 226 10.97 -4.98 0.73
CA PRO A 226 10.09 -5.13 -0.41
C PRO A 226 9.13 -3.95 -0.53
N SER A 227 9.22 -3.21 -1.64
CA SER A 227 8.19 -2.24 -2.00
C SER A 227 6.85 -2.96 -2.15
N PRO A 228 5.75 -2.46 -1.56
CA PRO A 228 4.41 -2.88 -1.87
C PRO A 228 4.07 -2.37 -3.28
N ARG A 229 4.70 -2.97 -4.31
CA ARG A 229 4.57 -2.61 -5.72
C ARG A 229 3.09 -2.43 -6.04
N ARG A 230 2.70 -1.29 -6.60
CA ARG A 230 1.31 -1.00 -6.96
C ARG A 230 1.02 -1.14 -8.46
N THR A 231 2.00 -1.48 -9.32
CA THR A 231 1.76 -1.33 -10.78
C THR A 231 2.07 -2.50 -11.73
N GLY A 232 1.91 -3.77 -11.32
CA GLY A 232 1.81 -4.90 -12.27
C GLY A 232 0.39 -5.05 -12.88
N PRO A 233 0.20 -5.61 -14.10
CA PRO A 233 -1.15 -5.85 -14.65
C PRO A 233 -2.07 -6.65 -13.73
N LEU A 234 -1.51 -7.65 -13.03
CA LEU A 234 -2.23 -8.43 -12.03
C LEU A 234 -2.67 -7.57 -10.84
N LEU A 235 -1.79 -6.71 -10.32
CA LEU A 235 -2.11 -5.83 -9.20
C LEU A 235 -3.12 -4.75 -9.60
N ARG A 236 -3.01 -4.19 -10.82
CA ARG A 236 -4.00 -3.28 -11.39
C ARG A 236 -5.36 -3.96 -11.53
N TYR A 237 -5.39 -5.22 -11.96
CA TYR A 237 -6.61 -6.01 -11.99
C TYR A 237 -7.22 -6.17 -10.60
N LEU A 238 -6.44 -6.65 -9.62
CA LEU A 238 -6.95 -6.85 -8.25
C LEU A 238 -7.40 -5.53 -7.62
N GLU A 239 -6.66 -4.45 -7.83
CA GLU A 239 -7.02 -3.12 -7.33
C GLU A 239 -8.32 -2.61 -7.98
N LEU A 240 -8.45 -2.74 -9.30
CA LEU A 240 -9.68 -2.36 -10.01
C LEU A 240 -10.88 -3.17 -9.51
N ILE A 241 -10.69 -4.47 -9.25
CA ILE A 241 -11.75 -5.33 -8.69
C ILE A 241 -12.15 -4.85 -7.30
N LYS A 242 -11.21 -4.48 -6.42
CA LYS A 242 -11.52 -3.88 -5.11
C LYS A 242 -12.32 -2.60 -5.27
N CYS A 243 -11.84 -1.65 -6.10
CA CYS A 243 -12.54 -0.40 -6.38
C CYS A 243 -13.97 -0.64 -6.92
N SER A 244 -14.14 -1.65 -7.77
CA SER A 244 -15.45 -2.00 -8.34
C SER A 244 -16.39 -2.61 -7.30
N ILE A 245 -15.92 -3.59 -6.51
CA ILE A 245 -16.69 -4.25 -5.45
C ILE A 245 -17.15 -3.23 -4.40
N LEU A 246 -16.25 -2.31 -4.04
CA LEU A 246 -16.51 -1.22 -3.12
C LEU A 246 -17.18 -0.02 -3.79
N ASN A 247 -17.56 -0.10 -5.07
CA ASN A 247 -18.16 0.99 -5.83
C ASN A 247 -17.46 2.36 -5.68
N GLU A 248 -16.13 2.36 -5.56
CA GLU A 248 -15.30 3.57 -5.52
C GLU A 248 -15.21 4.23 -6.91
N ILE A 249 -15.35 3.44 -7.98
CA ILE A 249 -15.33 3.91 -9.38
C ILE A 249 -16.51 4.84 -9.66
N TYR A 250 -17.69 4.53 -9.09
CA TYR A 250 -18.94 5.26 -9.34
C TYR A 250 -19.51 5.89 -8.06
N LEU A 251 -18.64 6.24 -7.11
CA LEU A 251 -19.06 6.79 -5.82
C LEU A 251 -19.87 8.08 -5.99
N GLU A 252 -19.50 8.92 -6.96
CA GLU A 252 -20.22 10.16 -7.25
C GLU A 252 -21.62 9.91 -7.82
N ASP A 253 -21.81 8.88 -8.64
CA ASP A 253 -23.13 8.52 -9.16
C ASP A 253 -24.03 7.96 -8.07
N GLU A 254 -23.48 7.21 -7.13
CA GLU A 254 -24.21 6.78 -5.94
C GLU A 254 -24.65 7.99 -5.10
N PHE A 255 -23.76 8.97 -4.91
CA PHE A 255 -24.08 10.20 -4.20
C PHE A 255 -25.14 11.04 -4.94
N ARG A 256 -25.12 11.05 -6.29
CA ARG A 256 -26.17 11.65 -7.12
C ARG A 256 -27.54 11.02 -6.85
N LEU A 257 -27.60 9.71 -6.71
CA LEU A 257 -28.85 9.01 -6.43
C LEU A 257 -29.37 9.31 -5.02
N LEU A 258 -28.49 9.46 -4.03
CA LEU A 258 -28.88 9.93 -2.68
C LEU A 258 -29.49 11.34 -2.74
N TYR A 259 -28.84 12.28 -3.44
CA TYR A 259 -29.35 13.63 -3.64
C TYR A 259 -30.72 13.64 -4.34
N LEU A 260 -30.89 12.84 -5.40
CA LEU A 260 -32.18 12.73 -6.09
C LEU A 260 -33.28 12.15 -5.21
N ARG A 261 -32.98 11.13 -4.38
CA ARG A 261 -33.94 10.59 -3.42
C ARG A 261 -34.36 11.65 -2.41
N GLU A 262 -33.43 12.44 -1.90
CA GLU A 262 -33.74 13.55 -0.98
C GLU A 262 -34.63 14.61 -1.63
N CYS A 263 -34.42 14.88 -2.92
CA CYS A 263 -35.31 15.76 -3.68
C CYS A 263 -36.73 15.20 -3.75
N LEU A 264 -36.88 13.89 -3.99
CA LEU A 264 -38.19 13.21 -4.01
C LEU A 264 -38.86 13.20 -2.64
N GLU A 265 -38.07 13.09 -1.57
CA GLU A 265 -38.55 13.12 -0.18
C GLU A 265 -38.81 14.55 0.34
N GLY A 266 -38.54 15.58 -0.47
CA GLY A 266 -38.71 16.99 -0.10
C GLY A 266 -37.66 17.52 0.88
N LYS A 267 -36.57 16.78 1.10
CA LYS A 267 -35.43 17.18 1.96
C LYS A 267 -34.44 18.10 1.25
N ALA A 268 -34.41 18.04 -0.08
CA ALA A 268 -33.62 18.93 -0.93
C ALA A 268 -34.47 19.45 -2.09
N LYS A 269 -34.01 20.52 -2.76
CA LYS A 269 -34.63 21.01 -4.00
C LYS A 269 -33.73 20.63 -5.16
N TYR A 270 -34.31 20.02 -6.19
CA TYR A 270 -33.58 19.70 -7.41
C TYR A 270 -33.03 20.98 -8.06
N ASP A 271 -31.74 20.97 -8.34
CA ASP A 271 -31.01 22.01 -9.05
C ASP A 271 -30.04 21.37 -10.07
N PRO A 272 -30.14 21.70 -11.38
CA PRO A 272 -29.30 21.10 -12.41
C PRO A 272 -27.80 21.31 -12.23
N ALA A 273 -27.37 22.48 -11.73
CA ALA A 273 -25.95 22.76 -11.53
C ALA A 273 -25.38 21.90 -10.39
N THR A 274 -26.11 21.83 -9.28
CA THR A 274 -25.82 20.95 -8.14
C THR A 274 -25.75 19.48 -8.56
N TYR A 275 -26.69 19.01 -9.38
CA TYR A 275 -26.70 17.62 -9.87
C TYR A 275 -25.47 17.26 -10.73
N LEU A 276 -25.00 18.20 -11.55
CA LEU A 276 -23.84 18.01 -12.41
C LEU A 276 -22.52 17.97 -11.62
N ASP A 277 -22.37 18.82 -10.59
CA ASP A 277 -21.16 18.92 -9.77
C ASP A 277 -21.47 18.88 -8.26
N LEU A 278 -21.86 17.68 -7.78
CA LEU A 278 -22.19 17.48 -6.36
C LEU A 278 -20.98 17.61 -5.46
N ARG A 279 -19.78 17.31 -5.96
CA ARG A 279 -18.53 17.43 -5.19
C ARG A 279 -18.27 18.89 -4.84
N ALA A 280 -18.43 19.81 -5.79
CA ALA A 280 -18.30 21.23 -5.52
C ALA A 280 -19.47 21.79 -4.69
N ALA A 281 -20.70 21.30 -4.92
CA ALA A 281 -21.87 21.76 -4.19
C ALA A 281 -21.89 21.31 -2.72
N TYR A 282 -21.38 20.10 -2.42
CA TYR A 282 -21.39 19.50 -1.09
C TYR A 282 -20.05 18.86 -0.69
N PRO A 283 -18.93 19.61 -0.67
CA PRO A 283 -17.59 19.04 -0.54
C PRO A 283 -17.39 18.27 0.78
N GLN A 284 -17.90 18.80 1.89
CA GLN A 284 -17.78 18.16 3.21
C GLN A 284 -18.62 16.88 3.31
N ARG A 285 -19.83 16.89 2.74
CA ARG A 285 -20.74 15.74 2.78
C ARG A 285 -20.24 14.63 1.86
N TYR A 286 -19.71 15.00 0.68
CA TYR A 286 -19.06 14.05 -0.22
C TYR A 286 -17.82 13.42 0.43
N ALA A 287 -16.96 14.21 1.07
CA ALA A 287 -15.79 13.70 1.79
C ALA A 287 -16.21 12.74 2.94
N ALA A 288 -17.30 13.05 3.66
CA ALA A 288 -17.83 12.14 4.67
C ALA A 288 -18.39 10.84 4.08
N PHE A 289 -18.99 10.89 2.87
CA PHE A 289 -19.47 9.72 2.15
C PHE A 289 -18.32 8.82 1.68
N GLU A 290 -17.27 9.42 1.13
CA GLU A 290 -16.04 8.72 0.74
C GLU A 290 -15.34 8.10 1.95
N ALA A 291 -15.22 8.84 3.06
CA ALA A 291 -14.65 8.32 4.30
C ALA A 291 -15.48 7.15 4.85
N ALA A 292 -16.82 7.25 4.82
CA ALA A 292 -17.69 6.15 5.24
C ALA A 292 -17.48 4.90 4.37
N ARG A 293 -17.34 5.06 3.04
CA ARG A 293 -17.01 3.94 2.15
C ARG A 293 -15.66 3.31 2.48
N ASN A 294 -14.62 4.14 2.66
CA ASN A 294 -13.27 3.66 2.97
C ASN A 294 -13.20 2.91 4.32
N GLU A 295 -13.93 3.36 5.33
CA GLU A 295 -14.01 2.70 6.65
C GLU A 295 -15.03 1.54 6.68
N GLY A 296 -15.87 1.38 5.66
CA GLY A 296 -16.96 0.41 5.64
C GLY A 296 -18.02 0.70 6.71
N LEU A 297 -18.34 1.99 6.87
CA LEU A 297 -19.39 2.49 7.75
C LEU A 297 -20.66 2.77 6.94
N LEU A 298 -21.81 2.61 7.58
CA LEU A 298 -23.08 3.09 7.03
C LEU A 298 -23.06 4.62 6.96
N PHE A 299 -23.12 5.18 5.75
CA PHE A 299 -23.20 6.62 5.57
C PHE A 299 -24.44 7.18 6.26
N GLU A 300 -24.26 8.20 7.11
CA GLU A 300 -25.30 8.77 7.97
C GLU A 300 -26.00 7.73 8.87
N ARG A 301 -25.32 6.61 9.15
CA ARG A 301 -25.79 5.50 10.01
C ARG A 301 -27.12 4.89 9.56
N SER A 302 -27.35 4.81 8.24
CA SER A 302 -28.59 4.29 7.66
C SER A 302 -28.33 3.12 6.72
N LEU A 303 -29.03 2.00 6.94
CA LEU A 303 -29.02 0.84 6.03
C LEU A 303 -29.61 1.18 4.66
N SER A 304 -30.53 2.14 4.59
CA SER A 304 -31.07 2.59 3.31
C SER A 304 -30.06 3.38 2.47
N ASN A 305 -28.86 3.65 3.00
CA ASN A 305 -27.75 4.30 2.30
C ASN A 305 -26.66 3.31 1.84
N LEU A 306 -26.91 2.00 1.87
CA LEU A 306 -25.96 0.97 1.43
C LEU A 306 -25.60 1.01 -0.07
N GLY A 307 -26.40 1.72 -0.87
CA GLY A 307 -26.09 1.99 -2.27
C GLY A 307 -25.89 0.74 -3.12
N PHE A 308 -24.87 0.76 -4.00
CA PHE A 308 -24.67 -0.25 -5.06
C PHE A 308 -23.39 -1.08 -4.94
N ALA A 309 -22.57 -0.85 -3.91
CA ALA A 309 -21.42 -1.70 -3.62
C ALA A 309 -21.85 -3.16 -3.46
N GLN A 310 -21.01 -4.11 -3.89
CA GLN A 310 -21.24 -5.55 -3.69
C GLN A 310 -20.65 -6.06 -2.38
N SER A 311 -19.93 -5.22 -1.64
CA SER A 311 -19.54 -5.46 -0.26
C SER A 311 -19.77 -4.23 0.62
N MET A 312 -20.09 -4.47 1.89
CA MET A 312 -20.11 -3.45 2.94
C MET A 312 -18.75 -3.34 3.65
N MET A 313 -17.80 -4.21 3.29
CA MET A 313 -16.43 -4.11 3.75
C MET A 313 -15.87 -2.75 3.36
N GLY A 314 -15.15 -2.11 4.28
CA GLY A 314 -14.34 -0.95 3.94
C GLY A 314 -13.09 -1.35 3.17
N ARG A 315 -12.36 -0.34 2.68
CA ARG A 315 -11.06 -0.53 2.06
C ARG A 315 -10.10 -1.31 2.96
N LYS A 316 -10.06 -1.02 4.26
CA LYS A 316 -9.19 -1.71 5.24
C LYS A 316 -9.46 -3.22 5.34
N ARG A 317 -10.74 -3.63 5.45
CA ARG A 317 -11.13 -5.04 5.47
C ARG A 317 -10.88 -5.73 4.12
N MET A 318 -11.05 -5.01 3.00
CA MET A 318 -10.71 -5.53 1.68
C MET A 318 -9.20 -5.75 1.50
N GLU A 319 -8.36 -4.83 2.00
CA GLU A 319 -6.90 -5.01 2.03
C GLU A 319 -6.49 -6.15 2.98
N ASN A 320 -7.11 -6.28 4.16
CA ASN A 320 -6.84 -7.41 5.05
C ASN A 320 -7.18 -8.75 4.39
N LEU A 321 -8.31 -8.86 3.68
CA LEU A 321 -8.65 -10.06 2.92
C LEU A 321 -7.59 -10.35 1.84
N HIS A 322 -7.09 -9.32 1.15
CA HIS A 322 -5.96 -9.47 0.21
C HIS A 322 -4.72 -10.01 0.92
N ASP A 323 -4.33 -9.42 2.05
CA ASP A 323 -3.12 -9.79 2.79
C ASP A 323 -3.19 -11.23 3.29
N CYS A 324 -4.36 -11.67 3.78
CA CYS A 324 -4.59 -13.06 4.18
C CYS A 324 -4.44 -14.01 2.98
N LEU A 325 -5.00 -13.68 1.81
CA LEU A 325 -4.85 -14.48 0.59
C LEU A 325 -3.39 -14.52 0.11
N GLU A 326 -2.67 -13.40 0.21
CA GLU A 326 -1.25 -13.31 -0.12
C GLU A 326 -0.37 -14.12 0.83
N GLN A 327 -0.67 -14.11 2.13
CA GLN A 327 -0.02 -14.99 3.11
C GLN A 327 -0.24 -16.47 2.79
N ILE A 328 -1.50 -16.85 2.50
CA ILE A 328 -1.86 -18.22 2.10
C ILE A 328 -1.09 -18.65 0.86
N ARG A 329 -0.99 -17.77 -0.14
CA ARG A 329 -0.27 -18.04 -1.38
C ARG A 329 1.24 -18.14 -1.15
N LYS A 330 1.84 -17.21 -0.40
CA LYS A 330 3.30 -17.18 -0.12
C LYS A 330 3.78 -18.41 0.66
N ASN A 331 2.94 -18.90 1.56
CA ASN A 331 3.29 -20.01 2.46
C ASN A 331 2.69 -21.35 2.00
N ASP A 332 2.11 -21.42 0.79
CA ASP A 332 1.49 -22.62 0.22
C ASP A 332 0.49 -23.32 1.16
N ILE A 333 -0.28 -22.54 1.94
CA ILE A 333 -1.20 -23.09 2.96
C ILE A 333 -2.32 -23.87 2.25
N PRO A 334 -2.55 -25.16 2.55
CA PRO A 334 -3.55 -25.97 1.85
C PRO A 334 -4.99 -25.61 2.26
N GLY A 335 -5.94 -25.91 1.36
CA GLY A 335 -7.38 -25.81 1.64
C GLY A 335 -8.15 -24.79 0.81
N ASP A 336 -9.47 -24.85 0.90
CA ASP A 336 -10.40 -23.96 0.23
C ASP A 336 -10.54 -22.61 0.99
N VAL A 337 -11.24 -21.65 0.40
CA VAL A 337 -11.57 -20.38 1.07
C VAL A 337 -13.09 -20.27 1.25
N ILE A 338 -13.53 -19.80 2.42
CA ILE A 338 -14.95 -19.67 2.75
C ILE A 338 -15.25 -18.32 3.41
N GLU A 339 -16.42 -17.79 3.08
CA GLU A 339 -17.07 -16.67 3.78
C GLU A 339 -18.44 -17.12 4.28
N CYS A 340 -18.71 -16.89 5.57
CA CYS A 340 -19.97 -17.21 6.23
C CYS A 340 -20.73 -15.91 6.51
N GLY A 341 -21.67 -15.58 5.63
CA GLY A 341 -22.36 -14.29 5.57
C GLY A 341 -21.74 -13.44 4.47
N VAL A 342 -22.41 -13.39 3.31
CA VAL A 342 -21.80 -12.87 2.07
C VAL A 342 -22.52 -11.64 1.54
N TRP A 343 -23.77 -11.40 1.97
CA TRP A 343 -24.63 -10.32 1.46
C TRP A 343 -24.71 -10.33 -0.08
N ARG A 344 -24.10 -9.34 -0.76
CA ARG A 344 -24.05 -9.25 -2.24
C ARG A 344 -22.88 -10.03 -2.86
N GLY A 345 -22.03 -10.65 -2.05
CA GLY A 345 -20.97 -11.58 -2.43
C GLY A 345 -19.62 -10.95 -2.71
N GLY A 346 -19.41 -9.67 -2.42
CA GLY A 346 -18.19 -8.96 -2.79
C GLY A 346 -16.90 -9.57 -2.24
N GLY A 347 -16.89 -10.02 -0.98
CA GLY A 347 -15.74 -10.71 -0.39
C GLY A 347 -15.37 -11.98 -1.17
N CYS A 348 -16.34 -12.88 -1.36
CA CYS A 348 -16.16 -14.06 -2.19
C CYS A 348 -15.78 -13.77 -3.66
N ILE A 349 -16.32 -12.72 -4.28
CA ILE A 349 -15.94 -12.31 -5.65
C ILE A 349 -14.46 -11.92 -5.67
N PHE A 350 -13.98 -11.17 -4.68
CA PHE A 350 -12.57 -10.82 -4.57
C PHE A 350 -11.69 -12.06 -4.34
N MET A 351 -12.10 -13.00 -3.49
CA MET A 351 -11.41 -14.28 -3.32
C MET A 351 -11.29 -15.04 -4.66
N ALA A 352 -12.38 -15.14 -5.43
CA ALA A 352 -12.35 -15.77 -6.75
C ALA A 352 -11.42 -15.05 -7.74
N ALA A 353 -11.47 -13.71 -7.75
CA ALA A 353 -10.60 -12.88 -8.59
C ALA A 353 -9.12 -13.13 -8.28
N TYR A 354 -8.77 -13.14 -7.00
CA TYR A 354 -7.41 -13.36 -6.52
C TYR A 354 -6.90 -14.75 -6.92
N LEU A 355 -7.67 -15.81 -6.63
CA LEU A 355 -7.29 -17.18 -6.97
C LEU A 355 -7.11 -17.36 -8.48
N GLN A 356 -8.01 -16.80 -9.29
CA GLN A 356 -7.89 -16.86 -10.76
C GLN A 356 -6.65 -16.10 -11.26
N ALA A 357 -6.40 -14.90 -10.75
CA ALA A 357 -5.27 -14.07 -11.17
C ALA A 357 -3.91 -14.73 -10.87
N HIS A 358 -3.84 -15.50 -9.78
CA HIS A 358 -2.65 -16.23 -9.37
C HIS A 358 -2.61 -17.70 -9.85
N GLY A 359 -3.58 -18.14 -10.66
CA GLY A 359 -3.63 -19.51 -11.19
C GLY A 359 -3.94 -20.59 -10.15
N MET A 360 -4.44 -20.22 -8.97
CA MET A 360 -4.79 -21.11 -7.85
C MET A 360 -6.16 -21.78 -8.04
N THR A 361 -6.40 -22.29 -9.24
CA THR A 361 -7.71 -22.77 -9.71
C THR A 361 -8.11 -24.15 -9.18
N SER A 362 -7.30 -24.78 -8.33
CA SER A 362 -7.66 -26.03 -7.65
C SER A 362 -8.48 -25.82 -6.38
N ARG A 363 -8.52 -24.58 -5.86
CA ARG A 363 -9.24 -24.24 -4.63
C ARG A 363 -10.67 -23.82 -4.94
N LYS A 364 -11.60 -24.19 -4.06
CA LYS A 364 -12.98 -23.72 -4.09
C LYS A 364 -13.12 -22.39 -3.36
N VAL A 365 -14.05 -21.57 -3.83
CA VAL A 365 -14.60 -20.42 -3.10
C VAL A 365 -15.98 -20.84 -2.61
N LEU A 366 -16.12 -21.04 -1.31
CA LEU A 366 -17.35 -21.46 -0.66
C LEU A 366 -18.12 -20.22 -0.22
N VAL A 367 -19.33 -20.06 -0.76
CA VAL A 367 -20.20 -18.88 -0.58
C VAL A 367 -21.35 -19.30 0.33
N ALA A 368 -21.21 -19.16 1.65
CA ALA A 368 -22.18 -19.65 2.62
C ALA A 368 -23.08 -18.53 3.16
N ASP A 369 -24.37 -18.61 2.87
CA ASP A 369 -25.36 -17.61 3.29
C ASP A 369 -26.77 -18.21 3.32
N SER A 370 -27.67 -17.57 4.06
CA SER A 370 -29.09 -17.90 4.02
C SER A 370 -29.74 -17.48 2.69
N PHE A 371 -29.16 -16.49 2.02
CA PHE A 371 -29.66 -15.77 0.85
C PHE A 371 -31.05 -15.15 1.06
N ARG A 372 -31.39 -14.88 2.33
CA ARG A 372 -32.70 -14.36 2.75
C ARG A 372 -32.61 -13.42 3.97
N GLY A 373 -31.40 -12.94 4.27
CA GLY A 373 -31.11 -12.03 5.37
C GLY A 373 -30.84 -12.74 6.69
N LEU A 374 -30.79 -11.99 7.79
CA LEU A 374 -30.51 -12.56 9.11
C LEU A 374 -31.75 -13.28 9.69
N PRO A 375 -31.55 -14.34 10.50
CA PRO A 375 -32.64 -15.01 11.18
C PRO A 375 -33.23 -14.08 12.26
N VAL A 376 -34.48 -14.34 12.67
CA VAL A 376 -34.95 -13.81 13.95
C VAL A 376 -34.19 -14.57 15.03
N SER A 377 -33.45 -13.87 15.88
CA SER A 377 -32.66 -14.50 16.92
C SER A 377 -33.53 -15.34 17.85
N SER A 378 -33.05 -16.57 18.15
CA SER A 378 -33.58 -17.42 19.20
C SER A 378 -32.80 -17.32 20.52
N ARG A 379 -31.73 -16.53 20.58
CA ARG A 379 -30.78 -16.48 21.69
C ARG A 379 -30.85 -15.17 22.48
N PRO A 380 -30.84 -15.21 23.83
CA PRO A 380 -30.78 -14.01 24.66
C PRO A 380 -29.62 -13.07 24.33
N GLU A 381 -28.46 -13.62 23.97
CA GLU A 381 -27.23 -12.91 23.63
C GLU A 381 -27.41 -11.94 22.45
N ASP A 382 -28.31 -12.28 21.53
CA ASP A 382 -28.59 -11.54 20.29
C ASP A 382 -29.90 -10.74 20.36
N SER A 383 -30.63 -10.80 21.50
CA SER A 383 -31.97 -10.22 21.65
C SER A 383 -32.05 -8.70 21.53
N ASN A 384 -30.92 -8.00 21.65
CA ASN A 384 -30.82 -6.55 21.54
C ASN A 384 -30.70 -6.04 20.10
N LEU A 385 -30.57 -6.93 19.11
CA LEU A 385 -30.35 -6.57 17.72
C LEU A 385 -31.27 -7.39 16.80
N ASP A 386 -32.29 -6.74 16.22
CA ASP A 386 -33.17 -7.36 15.23
C ASP A 386 -32.84 -6.83 13.83
N LEU A 387 -32.02 -7.60 13.11
CA LEU A 387 -31.67 -7.39 11.71
C LEU A 387 -32.43 -8.33 10.77
N SER A 388 -33.52 -8.93 11.24
CA SER A 388 -34.33 -9.82 10.40
C SER A 388 -34.87 -9.10 9.17
N ARG A 389 -35.20 -9.86 8.12
CA ARG A 389 -35.72 -9.31 6.85
C ARG A 389 -36.87 -8.30 7.00
N GLY A 390 -37.69 -8.42 8.04
CA GLY A 390 -38.78 -7.48 8.31
C GLY A 390 -38.31 -6.10 8.79
N LYS A 391 -37.12 -6.02 9.40
CA LYS A 391 -36.50 -4.79 9.93
C LYS A 391 -35.38 -4.24 9.05
N ALA A 392 -34.61 -5.13 8.42
CA ALA A 392 -33.48 -4.80 7.55
C ALA A 392 -33.60 -5.55 6.20
N PRO A 393 -34.63 -5.24 5.38
CA PRO A 393 -34.82 -5.91 4.09
C PRO A 393 -33.63 -5.73 3.13
N GLU A 394 -32.82 -4.68 3.30
CA GLU A 394 -31.61 -4.41 2.52
C GLU A 394 -30.51 -5.48 2.68
N LEU A 395 -30.56 -6.26 3.76
CA LEU A 395 -29.63 -7.37 4.02
C LEU A 395 -30.10 -8.70 3.40
N ALA A 396 -31.35 -8.78 2.93
CA ALA A 396 -31.91 -9.99 2.35
C ALA A 396 -31.62 -10.09 0.84
N ILE A 397 -30.43 -10.59 0.49
CA ILE A 397 -29.98 -10.74 -0.89
C ILE A 397 -30.14 -12.19 -1.37
N SER A 398 -30.92 -12.40 -2.42
CA SER A 398 -31.12 -13.74 -3.00
C SER A 398 -29.84 -14.26 -3.67
N ARG A 399 -29.67 -15.59 -3.69
CA ARG A 399 -28.59 -16.27 -4.40
C ARG A 399 -28.48 -15.86 -5.85
N ALA A 400 -29.60 -15.69 -6.55
CA ALA A 400 -29.62 -15.26 -7.95
C ALA A 400 -28.98 -13.88 -8.19
N ILE A 401 -29.03 -12.98 -7.20
CA ILE A 401 -28.33 -11.69 -7.25
C ILE A 401 -26.83 -11.90 -7.08
N VAL A 402 -26.43 -12.74 -6.11
CA VAL A 402 -25.01 -13.04 -5.88
C VAL A 402 -24.39 -13.71 -7.11
N GLU A 403 -25.05 -14.71 -7.70
CA GLU A 403 -24.63 -15.34 -8.96
C GLU A 403 -24.52 -14.34 -10.12
N ARG A 404 -25.47 -13.40 -10.22
CA ARG A 404 -25.40 -12.32 -11.21
C ARG A 404 -24.19 -11.41 -10.97
N ASN A 405 -23.89 -11.09 -9.71
CA ASN A 405 -22.72 -10.28 -9.37
C ASN A 405 -21.43 -11.01 -9.78
N PHE A 406 -21.26 -12.29 -9.42
CA PHE A 406 -20.11 -13.08 -9.90
C PHE A 406 -20.00 -13.09 -11.44
N ASN A 407 -21.12 -13.28 -12.15
CA ASN A 407 -21.15 -13.27 -13.61
C ASN A 407 -20.73 -11.92 -14.20
N ALA A 408 -21.08 -10.80 -13.57
CA ALA A 408 -20.71 -9.47 -14.04
C ALA A 408 -19.18 -9.27 -14.07
N TYR A 409 -18.45 -9.97 -13.20
CA TYR A 409 -16.98 -10.01 -13.18
C TYR A 409 -16.38 -11.14 -14.03
N GLY A 410 -17.20 -12.02 -14.62
CA GLY A 410 -16.73 -13.22 -15.30
C GLY A 410 -16.09 -14.26 -14.37
N LEU A 411 -16.44 -14.23 -13.07
CA LEU A 411 -15.82 -15.04 -12.02
C LEU A 411 -16.73 -16.16 -11.50
N LEU A 412 -17.93 -16.33 -12.06
CA LEU A 412 -18.76 -17.50 -11.76
C LEU A 412 -18.17 -18.73 -12.49
N SER A 413 -17.54 -19.62 -11.74
CA SER A 413 -16.92 -20.84 -12.27
C SER A 413 -17.38 -22.08 -11.51
N GLY A 414 -17.01 -23.28 -11.98
CA GLY A 414 -17.31 -24.55 -11.29
C GLY A 414 -16.66 -24.68 -9.89
N ASN A 415 -15.69 -23.83 -9.57
CA ASN A 415 -15.04 -23.79 -8.25
C ASN A 415 -15.74 -22.85 -7.26
N VAL A 416 -16.74 -22.07 -7.71
CA VAL A 416 -17.58 -21.27 -6.81
C VAL A 416 -18.74 -22.14 -6.35
N VAL A 417 -18.77 -22.47 -5.06
CA VAL A 417 -19.74 -23.41 -4.47
C VAL A 417 -20.61 -22.68 -3.47
N PHE A 418 -21.89 -22.54 -3.81
CA PHE A 418 -22.88 -21.90 -2.95
C PHE A 418 -23.42 -22.89 -1.91
N ILE A 419 -23.40 -22.48 -0.65
CA ILE A 419 -23.96 -23.20 0.48
C ILE A 419 -25.17 -22.40 0.97
N GLU A 420 -26.35 -22.75 0.49
CA GLU A 420 -27.59 -22.02 0.75
C GLU A 420 -28.35 -22.59 1.94
N GLY A 421 -28.47 -21.80 3.00
CA GLY A 421 -29.23 -22.16 4.20
C GLY A 421 -28.68 -21.49 5.46
N TRP A 422 -29.24 -21.84 6.61
CA TRP A 422 -28.71 -21.35 7.89
C TRP A 422 -27.42 -22.09 8.26
N PHE A 423 -26.53 -21.43 8.99
CA PHE A 423 -25.22 -21.99 9.30
C PHE A 423 -25.29 -23.31 10.09
N ARG A 424 -26.11 -23.37 11.15
CA ARG A 424 -26.42 -24.61 11.89
C ARG A 424 -26.87 -25.79 11.02
N ASP A 425 -27.52 -25.51 9.89
CA ASP A 425 -28.10 -26.55 9.03
C ASP A 425 -27.12 -27.00 7.94
N THR A 426 -26.12 -26.19 7.61
CA THR A 426 -25.36 -26.34 6.36
C THR A 426 -23.86 -26.51 6.55
N LEU A 427 -23.23 -25.76 7.47
CA LEU A 427 -21.77 -25.67 7.55
C LEU A 427 -21.11 -26.97 8.01
N ALA A 428 -21.77 -27.76 8.88
CA ALA A 428 -21.26 -29.06 9.31
C ALA A 428 -21.07 -30.04 8.13
N SER A 429 -21.85 -29.88 7.06
CA SER A 429 -21.76 -30.69 5.84
C SER A 429 -21.13 -29.95 4.66
N ALA A 430 -20.48 -28.81 4.90
CA ALA A 430 -19.82 -28.02 3.84
C ALA A 430 -18.83 -28.90 3.04
N PRO A 431 -18.84 -28.82 1.70
CA PRO A 431 -18.08 -29.72 0.82
C PRO A 431 -16.60 -29.32 0.72
N CYS A 432 -15.93 -29.22 1.87
CA CYS A 432 -14.50 -28.96 2.00
C CYS A 432 -13.88 -29.81 3.12
N ASP A 433 -12.70 -30.35 2.83
CA ASP A 433 -11.92 -31.15 3.79
C ASP A 433 -11.05 -30.24 4.66
N GLN A 434 -10.47 -29.20 4.06
CA GLN A 434 -9.58 -28.26 4.72
C GLN A 434 -9.81 -26.83 4.19
N LEU A 435 -9.59 -25.84 5.04
CA LEU A 435 -9.71 -24.42 4.72
C LEU A 435 -8.37 -23.72 4.90
N ALA A 436 -7.98 -22.91 3.92
CA ALA A 436 -6.87 -21.99 4.05
C ALA A 436 -7.33 -20.63 4.62
N LEU A 437 -8.59 -20.24 4.36
CA LEU A 437 -9.20 -19.01 4.85
C LEU A 437 -10.61 -19.27 5.36
N LEU A 438 -10.91 -18.79 6.57
CA LEU A 438 -12.26 -18.75 7.16
C LEU A 438 -12.62 -17.31 7.52
N ARG A 439 -13.53 -16.68 6.77
CA ARG A 439 -14.08 -15.36 7.11
C ARG A 439 -15.49 -15.50 7.70
N LEU A 440 -15.68 -14.97 8.90
CA LEU A 440 -16.95 -14.97 9.63
C LEU A 440 -17.52 -13.55 9.65
N ASP A 441 -18.72 -13.39 9.08
CA ASP A 441 -19.41 -12.10 8.87
C ASP A 441 -20.93 -12.32 9.01
N GLY A 442 -21.31 -12.98 10.10
CA GLY A 442 -22.68 -13.40 10.38
C GLY A 442 -23.37 -12.60 11.48
N ASP A 443 -22.72 -11.54 11.97
CA ASP A 443 -23.09 -10.62 13.07
C ASP A 443 -23.34 -11.26 14.45
N PHE A 444 -24.21 -12.26 14.51
CA PHE A 444 -24.78 -12.79 15.73
C PHE A 444 -23.88 -13.79 16.45
N TYR A 445 -24.11 -13.93 17.75
CA TYR A 445 -23.50 -14.97 18.58
C TYR A 445 -23.79 -16.35 17.99
N GLU A 446 -25.06 -16.65 17.69
CA GLU A 446 -25.47 -17.95 17.13
C GLU A 446 -24.73 -18.24 15.82
N SER A 447 -24.74 -17.28 14.89
CA SER A 447 -24.06 -17.40 13.59
C SER A 447 -22.56 -17.65 13.74
N THR A 448 -21.90 -16.88 14.61
CA THR A 448 -20.45 -16.98 14.84
C THR A 448 -20.09 -18.32 15.48
N MET A 449 -20.86 -18.77 16.48
CA MET A 449 -20.64 -20.03 17.17
C MET A 449 -20.85 -21.24 16.25
N ASP A 450 -21.93 -21.22 15.45
CA ASP A 450 -22.24 -22.27 14.47
C ASP A 450 -21.08 -22.44 13.48
N ALA A 451 -20.56 -21.33 12.95
CA ALA A 451 -19.47 -21.35 11.98
C ALA A 451 -18.14 -21.80 12.59
N LEU A 452 -17.77 -21.28 13.77
CA LEU A 452 -16.55 -21.72 14.47
C LEU A 452 -16.60 -23.21 14.79
N THR A 453 -17.72 -23.69 15.34
CA THR A 453 -17.90 -25.09 15.71
C THR A 453 -17.83 -26.02 14.50
N ALA A 454 -18.41 -25.62 13.36
CA ALA A 454 -18.40 -26.44 12.15
C ALA A 454 -17.06 -26.43 11.40
N LEU A 455 -16.36 -25.28 11.39
CA LEU A 455 -15.30 -25.02 10.40
C LEU A 455 -13.91 -24.74 10.99
N TYR A 456 -13.79 -24.25 12.24
CA TYR A 456 -12.50 -23.84 12.79
C TYR A 456 -11.48 -24.99 12.80
N ASP A 457 -11.92 -26.21 13.15
CA ASP A 457 -11.05 -27.39 13.15
C ASP A 457 -10.58 -27.80 11.74
N ARG A 458 -11.30 -27.40 10.68
CA ARG A 458 -10.92 -27.63 9.28
C ARG A 458 -9.94 -26.59 8.75
N VAL A 459 -9.73 -25.47 9.43
CA VAL A 459 -8.71 -24.49 9.03
C VAL A 459 -7.32 -25.13 9.16
N ALA A 460 -6.50 -25.06 8.13
CA ALA A 460 -5.12 -25.53 8.17
C ALA A 460 -4.30 -24.71 9.19
N PRO A 461 -3.31 -25.30 9.86
CA PRO A 461 -2.27 -24.50 10.51
C PRO A 461 -1.64 -23.52 9.52
N GLY A 462 -1.38 -22.29 9.95
CA GLY A 462 -0.97 -21.19 9.07
C GLY A 462 -2.11 -20.57 8.24
N GLY A 463 -3.32 -21.14 8.29
CA GLY A 463 -4.52 -20.59 7.66
C GLY A 463 -5.05 -19.35 8.36
N ALA A 464 -5.70 -18.47 7.60
CA ALA A 464 -6.24 -17.21 8.12
C ALA A 464 -7.67 -17.38 8.64
N VAL A 465 -7.96 -16.75 9.78
CA VAL A 465 -9.31 -16.60 10.32
C VAL A 465 -9.62 -15.11 10.48
N ILE A 466 -10.71 -14.65 9.88
CA ILE A 466 -11.18 -13.26 9.93
C ILE A 466 -12.52 -13.24 10.65
N ILE A 467 -12.66 -12.35 11.64
CA ILE A 467 -13.90 -12.08 12.37
C ILE A 467 -14.31 -10.63 12.10
N ASP A 468 -15.35 -10.41 11.30
CA ASP A 468 -15.68 -9.06 10.81
C ASP A 468 -16.28 -8.15 11.88
N ASP A 469 -17.08 -8.72 12.79
CA ASP A 469 -17.95 -7.97 13.71
C ASP A 469 -17.45 -7.90 15.15
N TYR A 470 -16.18 -8.24 15.39
CA TYR A 470 -15.66 -8.47 16.73
C TYR A 470 -15.81 -7.28 17.69
N TYR A 471 -15.50 -6.06 17.25
CA TYR A 471 -15.63 -4.86 18.08
C TYR A 471 -16.97 -4.15 17.94
N ALA A 472 -17.68 -4.35 16.82
CA ALA A 472 -18.97 -3.70 16.57
C ALA A 472 -20.13 -4.42 17.28
N VAL A 473 -20.09 -5.75 17.34
CA VAL A 473 -21.16 -6.58 17.89
C VAL A 473 -20.62 -7.37 19.09
N PRO A 474 -20.91 -6.94 20.34
CA PRO A 474 -20.42 -7.63 21.53
C PRO A 474 -20.78 -9.12 21.59
N ALA A 475 -21.93 -9.49 21.02
CA ALA A 475 -22.38 -10.88 20.93
C ALA A 475 -21.44 -11.74 20.06
N CYS A 476 -20.95 -11.21 18.93
CA CYS A 476 -19.91 -11.85 18.11
C CYS A 476 -18.63 -12.10 18.91
N ALA A 477 -18.09 -11.08 19.59
CA ALA A 477 -16.89 -11.26 20.41
C ALA A 477 -17.07 -12.27 21.54
N ASN A 478 -18.25 -12.32 22.15
CA ASN A 478 -18.56 -13.30 23.19
C ASN A 478 -18.58 -14.73 22.62
N ALA A 479 -19.14 -14.95 21.43
CA ALA A 479 -19.10 -16.27 20.79
C ALA A 479 -17.68 -16.75 20.53
N VAL A 480 -16.79 -15.87 20.05
CA VAL A 480 -15.36 -16.20 19.87
C VAL A 480 -14.72 -16.59 21.21
N LYS A 481 -14.93 -15.78 22.26
CA LYS A 481 -14.37 -16.05 23.59
C LYS A 481 -14.87 -17.37 24.17
N ASP A 482 -16.18 -17.60 24.11
CA ASP A 482 -16.80 -18.81 24.63
C ASP A 482 -16.34 -20.05 23.87
N PHE A 483 -16.18 -19.96 22.56
CA PHE A 483 -15.67 -21.06 21.73
C PHE A 483 -14.28 -21.51 22.16
N PHE A 484 -13.32 -20.57 22.29
CA PHE A 484 -11.96 -20.90 22.73
C PHE A 484 -11.91 -21.33 24.21
N ALA A 485 -12.67 -20.67 25.08
CA ALA A 485 -12.76 -21.04 26.50
C ALA A 485 -13.30 -22.46 26.70
N ALA A 486 -14.33 -22.86 25.94
CA ALA A 486 -14.89 -24.22 25.99
C ALA A 486 -13.88 -25.30 25.57
N ARG A 487 -12.86 -24.94 24.81
CA ARG A 487 -11.77 -25.82 24.37
C ARG A 487 -10.56 -25.79 25.29
N GLY A 488 -10.54 -24.90 26.29
CA GLY A 488 -9.36 -24.64 27.10
C GLY A 488 -8.19 -24.06 26.31
N GLU A 489 -8.47 -23.43 25.16
CA GLU A 489 -7.49 -22.82 24.28
C GLU A 489 -7.48 -21.29 24.48
N ALA A 490 -6.32 -20.66 24.31
CA ALA A 490 -6.26 -19.20 24.20
C ALA A 490 -6.70 -18.77 22.80
N ILE A 491 -7.34 -17.60 22.71
CA ILE A 491 -7.57 -16.95 21.41
C ILE A 491 -6.19 -16.60 20.83
N PRO A 492 -5.88 -16.99 19.58
CA PRO A 492 -4.61 -16.63 18.95
C PRO A 492 -4.36 -15.12 18.93
N GLU A 493 -3.09 -14.72 18.83
CA GLU A 493 -2.73 -13.31 18.70
C GLU A 493 -3.37 -12.71 17.44
N ALA A 494 -4.25 -11.74 17.65
CA ALA A 494 -5.09 -11.17 16.61
C ALA A 494 -4.67 -9.74 16.26
N ILE A 495 -4.66 -9.45 14.96
CA ILE A 495 -4.45 -8.13 14.40
C ILE A 495 -5.80 -7.45 14.30
N ARG A 496 -5.91 -6.26 14.89
CA ARG A 496 -7.06 -5.37 14.66
C ARG A 496 -6.98 -4.79 13.25
N ILE A 497 -8.05 -4.98 12.48
CA ILE A 497 -8.13 -4.51 11.08
C ILE A 497 -8.59 -3.05 11.04
N ASP A 498 -9.73 -2.76 11.68
CA ASP A 498 -10.35 -1.44 11.66
C ASP A 498 -11.21 -1.21 12.91
N TRP A 499 -12.31 -0.46 12.79
CA TRP A 499 -13.22 -0.18 13.89
C TRP A 499 -14.03 -1.41 14.34
N THR A 500 -14.14 -2.45 13.51
CA THR A 500 -14.96 -3.65 13.78
C THR A 500 -14.16 -4.96 13.77
N GLY A 501 -13.31 -5.16 12.76
CA GLY A 501 -12.78 -6.50 12.46
C GLY A 501 -11.46 -6.84 13.14
N ILE A 502 -11.23 -8.14 13.33
CA ILE A 502 -9.93 -8.73 13.65
C ILE A 502 -9.60 -9.86 12.69
N SER A 503 -8.31 -10.16 12.53
CA SER A 503 -7.85 -11.38 11.87
C SER A 503 -6.71 -12.02 12.66
N PHE A 504 -6.56 -13.34 12.55
CA PHE A 504 -5.44 -14.06 13.12
C PHE A 504 -5.06 -15.26 12.26
N THR A 505 -3.82 -15.72 12.42
CA THR A 505 -3.35 -16.96 11.81
C THR A 505 -3.59 -18.12 12.77
N LYS A 506 -4.16 -19.23 12.29
CA LYS A 506 -4.33 -20.43 13.10
C LYS A 506 -2.95 -21.01 13.45
N PRO A 507 -2.63 -21.21 14.74
CA PRO A 507 -1.36 -21.78 15.14
C PRO A 507 -1.25 -23.27 14.76
N ASP A 508 -0.02 -23.79 14.75
CA ASP A 508 0.22 -25.23 14.73
C ASP A 508 -0.38 -25.88 15.98
N LYS A 509 -0.86 -27.12 15.83
CA LYS A 509 -1.22 -27.94 17.00
C LYS A 509 0.08 -28.38 17.68
N GLU A 510 0.28 -27.98 18.93
CA GLU A 510 1.36 -28.48 19.79
C GLU A 510 1.33 -30.00 19.96
#